data_AF-A0A6B0SMM8-F1
#
_entry.id   AF-A0A6B0SMM8-F1
#
_cell.length_a   1.000
_cell.length_b   1.000
_cell.length_c   1.000
_cell.angle_alpha   90.00
_cell.angle_beta   90.00
_cell.angle_gamma   90.00
#
_symmetry.space_group_name_H-M   'P 1'
#
loop_
_entity.id
_entity.type
_entity.pdbx_description
1 polymer ?
#
loop_
_entity_poly.entity_id
_entity_poly.type
_entity_poly.pdbx_seq_one_letter_code
_entity_poly.pdbx_strand_id
1 'polypeptide(L)'
;MEGIAVTAADPGTVPVAVSEHARRQFQLRADALHLTPRVEDAWRQAHAIPGGDWLRGERARYDPTTRCVFPVRDGEIRTAIYAPTAKPAIRAAVRLAGWRP
;
A
#
# COMPACT_ATOMS: atom_id res chain seq x y z
N MET A 1 -19.94 15.56 33.75
CA MET A 1 -19.47 16.11 32.47
C MET A 1 -18.01 15.74 32.33
N GLU A 2 -17.72 14.62 31.69
CA GLU A 2 -16.34 14.27 31.31
C GLU A 2 -16.27 14.35 29.80
N GLY A 3 -15.61 15.41 29.33
CA GLY A 3 -15.27 15.59 27.93
C GLY A 3 -14.12 14.68 27.59
N ILE A 4 -14.34 13.74 26.67
CA ILE A 4 -13.26 12.98 26.05
C ILE A 4 -12.96 13.66 24.72
N ALA A 5 -11.72 14.14 24.65
CA ALA A 5 -11.15 14.88 23.55
C ALA A 5 -11.39 14.18 22.21
N VAL A 6 -11.91 14.95 21.26
CA VAL A 6 -11.86 14.62 19.84
C VAL A 6 -10.39 14.70 19.44
N THR A 7 -9.69 13.57 19.46
CA THR A 7 -8.34 13.46 18.90
C THR A 7 -8.46 13.78 17.42
N ALA A 8 -7.88 14.91 17.02
CA ALA A 8 -7.86 15.37 15.65
C ALA A 8 -7.42 14.23 14.72
N ALA A 9 -8.26 13.89 13.76
CA ALA A 9 -7.95 12.89 12.75
C ALA A 9 -6.66 13.30 12.03
N ASP A 10 -5.67 12.40 12.06
CA ASP A 10 -4.43 12.51 11.31
C ASP A 10 -4.77 12.71 9.81
N PRO A 11 -4.32 13.80 9.14
CA PRO A 11 -4.79 14.16 7.80
C PRO A 11 -4.36 13.18 6.68
N GLY A 12 -3.69 12.06 7.01
CA GLY A 12 -3.19 11.07 6.06
C GLY A 12 -3.93 9.73 6.00
N THR A 13 -4.88 9.48 6.91
CA THR A 13 -5.47 8.13 7.08
C THR A 13 -6.87 8.07 6.49
N VAL A 14 -6.96 8.01 5.16
CA VAL A 14 -8.20 7.56 4.53
C VAL A 14 -8.39 6.10 4.94
N PRO A 15 -9.51 5.73 5.61
CA PRO A 15 -9.80 4.34 5.88
C PRO A 15 -9.95 3.62 4.53
N VAL A 16 -9.09 2.65 4.29
CA VAL A 16 -9.16 1.78 3.11
C VAL A 16 -9.41 0.35 3.56
N ALA A 17 -10.38 -0.30 2.93
CA ALA A 17 -10.63 -1.71 3.12
C ALA A 17 -9.53 -2.56 2.47
N VAL A 18 -9.35 -3.79 2.93
CA VAL A 18 -8.39 -4.74 2.34
C VAL A 18 -9.16 -5.95 1.84
N SER A 19 -9.03 -6.25 0.55
CA SER A 19 -9.64 -7.44 -0.04
C SER A 19 -8.96 -8.72 0.47
N GLU A 20 -9.69 -9.84 0.50
CA GLU A 20 -9.10 -11.14 0.84
C GLU A 20 -7.95 -11.51 -0.12
N HIS A 21 -8.10 -11.19 -1.40
CA HIS A 21 -7.07 -11.43 -2.40
C HIS A 21 -5.78 -10.65 -2.08
N ALA A 22 -5.89 -9.36 -1.72
CA ALA A 22 -4.74 -8.55 -1.32
C ALA A 22 -4.08 -9.11 -0.06
N ARG A 23 -4.87 -9.48 0.94
CA ARG A 23 -4.40 -10.11 2.18
C ARG A 23 -3.59 -11.37 1.91
N ARG A 24 -4.11 -12.27 1.07
CA ARG A 24 -3.43 -13.52 0.71
C ARG A 24 -2.12 -13.29 -0.04
N GLN A 25 -2.12 -12.41 -1.04
CA GLN A 25 -0.91 -12.11 -1.82
C GLN A 25 0.19 -11.48 -0.96
N PHE A 26 -0.20 -10.56 -0.07
CA PHE A 26 0.74 -9.97 0.87
C PHE A 26 1.28 -10.99 1.87
N GLN A 27 0.44 -11.84 2.46
CA GLN A 27 0.87 -12.84 3.44
C GLN A 27 1.91 -13.79 2.84
N LEU A 28 1.68 -14.28 1.62
CA LEU A 28 2.66 -15.11 0.90
C LEU A 28 4.02 -14.41 0.77
N ARG A 29 4.03 -13.09 0.59
CA ARG A 29 5.26 -12.31 0.50
C ARG A 29 5.91 -12.08 1.86
N ALA A 30 5.12 -11.73 2.86
CA ALA A 30 5.58 -11.55 4.23
C ALA A 30 6.24 -12.84 4.76
N ASP A 31 5.60 -13.99 4.53
CA ASP A 31 6.11 -15.31 4.90
C ASP A 31 7.45 -15.61 4.20
N ALA A 32 7.54 -15.33 2.89
CA ALA A 32 8.77 -15.52 2.11
C ALA A 32 9.92 -14.59 2.55
N LEU A 33 9.63 -13.52 3.29
CA LEU A 33 10.61 -12.61 3.88
C LEU A 33 10.82 -12.86 5.38
N HIS A 34 10.16 -13.87 5.95
CA HIS A 34 10.14 -14.15 7.40
C HIS A 34 9.69 -12.95 8.25
N LEU A 35 8.70 -12.21 7.74
CA LEU A 35 8.10 -11.06 8.41
C LEU A 35 6.71 -11.44 8.96
N THR A 36 6.28 -10.79 10.05
CA THR A 36 4.92 -10.93 10.62
C THR A 36 4.02 -9.67 10.54
N PRO A 37 4.06 -8.83 9.49
CA PRO A 37 3.22 -7.63 9.36
C PRO A 37 1.78 -7.97 8.94
N ARG A 38 0.84 -7.06 9.19
CA ARG A 38 -0.46 -7.03 8.51
C ARG A 38 -0.42 -6.11 7.29
N VAL A 39 -1.31 -6.31 6.32
CA VAL A 39 -1.40 -5.43 5.13
C VAL A 39 -1.66 -3.98 5.55
N GLU A 40 -2.48 -3.79 6.57
CA GLU A 40 -2.85 -2.49 7.12
C GLU A 40 -1.63 -1.77 7.72
N ASP A 41 -0.72 -2.52 8.35
CA ASP A 41 0.55 -1.97 8.86
C ASP A 41 1.46 -1.56 7.71
N ALA A 42 1.61 -2.46 6.72
CA ALA A 42 2.40 -2.18 5.52
C ALA A 42 1.85 -0.97 4.74
N TRP A 43 0.53 -0.80 4.67
CA TRP A 43 -0.11 0.35 4.04
C TRP A 43 0.15 1.67 4.80
N ARG A 44 0.19 1.62 6.14
CA ARG A 44 0.46 2.80 6.97
C ARG A 44 1.90 3.30 6.80
N GLN A 45 2.86 2.40 6.69
CA GLN A 45 4.27 2.74 6.46
C GLN A 45 4.61 2.99 4.97
N ALA A 46 3.71 2.60 4.06
CA ALA A 46 3.95 2.72 2.63
C ALA A 46 3.95 4.17 2.13
N HIS A 47 4.84 4.47 1.19
CA HIS A 47 4.97 5.77 0.56
C HIS A 47 3.97 5.94 -0.58
N ALA A 48 3.29 7.09 -0.65
CA ALA A 48 2.38 7.38 -1.76
C ALA A 48 3.13 7.38 -3.10
N ILE A 49 2.56 6.70 -4.10
CA ILE A 49 3.05 6.73 -5.47
C ILE A 49 1.91 7.10 -6.41
N PRO A 50 2.18 7.83 -7.51
CA PRO A 50 1.14 8.15 -8.49
C PRO A 50 0.71 6.87 -9.20
N GLY A 51 -0.61 6.61 -9.24
CA GLY A 51 -1.13 5.49 -10.05
C GLY A 51 -1.11 5.78 -11.55
N GLY A 52 -1.03 7.05 -11.96
CA GLY A 52 -0.87 7.47 -13.36
C GLY A 52 -1.72 6.65 -14.35
N ASP A 53 -1.18 6.34 -15.52
CA ASP A 53 -1.91 5.58 -16.55
C ASP A 53 -2.12 4.10 -16.19
N TRP A 54 -1.28 3.53 -15.33
CA TRP A 54 -1.33 2.09 -14.99
C TRP A 54 -2.43 1.74 -13.98
N LEU A 55 -2.97 2.75 -13.31
CA LEU A 55 -4.09 2.66 -12.38
C LEU A 55 -5.28 3.54 -12.79
N ARG A 56 -5.34 3.98 -14.06
CA ARG A 56 -6.40 4.87 -14.56
C ARG A 56 -6.57 6.14 -13.70
N GLY A 57 -5.47 6.68 -13.20
CA GLY A 57 -5.45 7.86 -12.33
C GLY A 57 -5.72 7.58 -10.85
N GLU A 58 -5.91 6.32 -10.43
CA GLU A 58 -6.11 5.95 -9.02
C GLU A 58 -4.83 6.15 -8.18
N ARG A 59 -4.95 6.01 -6.85
CA ARG A 59 -3.84 6.16 -5.90
C ARG A 59 -3.25 4.78 -5.57
N ALA A 60 -1.95 4.75 -5.31
CA ALA A 60 -1.29 3.59 -4.72
C ALA A 60 -0.29 4.02 -3.65
N ARG A 61 0.12 3.07 -2.82
CA ARG A 61 1.29 3.22 -1.95
C ARG A 61 2.26 2.07 -2.15
N TYR A 62 3.54 2.32 -1.92
CA TYR A 62 4.63 1.36 -1.98
C TYR A 62 5.23 1.17 -0.58
N ASP A 63 5.20 -0.05 -0.06
CA ASP A 63 5.90 -0.42 1.16
C ASP A 63 7.33 -0.87 0.84
N PRO A 64 8.37 -0.16 1.35
CA PRO A 64 9.76 -0.53 1.10
C PRO A 64 10.17 -1.84 1.79
N THR A 65 9.52 -2.21 2.90
CA THR A 65 9.87 -3.41 3.68
C THR A 65 9.53 -4.69 2.92
N THR A 66 8.26 -4.85 2.52
CA THR A 66 7.81 -6.01 1.74
C THR A 66 8.06 -5.84 0.24
N ARG A 67 8.39 -4.62 -0.20
CA ARG A 67 8.53 -4.19 -1.59
C ARG A 67 7.24 -4.36 -2.39
N CYS A 68 6.10 -4.26 -1.72
CA CYS A 68 4.78 -4.37 -2.32
C CYS A 68 4.20 -3.00 -2.66
N VAL A 69 3.45 -2.94 -3.74
CA VAL A 69 2.59 -1.83 -4.11
C VAL A 69 1.15 -2.22 -3.84
N PHE A 70 0.38 -1.29 -3.29
CA PHE A 70 -1.01 -1.45 -2.91
C PHE A 70 -1.87 -0.46 -3.71
N PRO A 71 -2.42 -0.88 -4.85
CA PRO A 71 -3.43 -0.11 -5.56
C PRO A 71 -4.73 0.01 -4.75
N VAL A 72 -5.31 1.20 -4.71
CA VAL A 72 -6.61 1.44 -4.08
C VAL A 72 -7.64 1.81 -5.13
N ARG A 73 -8.72 1.04 -5.16
CA ARG A 73 -9.88 1.27 -6.02
C ARG A 73 -11.14 1.29 -5.17
N ASP A 74 -11.97 2.32 -5.35
CA ASP A 74 -13.23 2.47 -4.61
C ASP A 74 -13.06 2.39 -3.07
N GLY A 75 -11.93 2.86 -2.56
CA GLY A 75 -11.60 2.80 -1.13
C GLY A 75 -11.10 1.42 -0.65
N GLU A 76 -10.81 0.48 -1.54
CA GLU A 76 -10.34 -0.87 -1.19
C GLU A 76 -8.99 -1.19 -1.85
N ILE A 77 -8.07 -1.77 -1.08
CA ILE A 77 -6.86 -2.40 -1.60
C ILE A 77 -7.26 -3.72 -2.26
N ARG A 78 -7.34 -3.71 -3.59
CA ARG A 78 -7.83 -4.87 -4.36
C ARG A 78 -6.79 -5.97 -4.48
N THR A 79 -5.51 -5.62 -4.50
CA THR A 79 -4.39 -6.56 -4.65
C THR A 79 -3.10 -6.01 -4.02
N ALA A 80 -2.12 -6.88 -3.78
CA ALA A 80 -0.76 -6.51 -3.40
C ALA A 80 0.21 -6.96 -4.50
N ILE A 81 0.95 -6.02 -5.07
CA ILE A 81 1.80 -6.27 -6.24
C ILE A 81 3.26 -6.20 -5.83
N TYR A 82 4.02 -7.27 -6.04
CA TYR A 82 5.47 -7.24 -5.80
C TYR A 82 6.18 -6.34 -6.81
N ALA A 83 6.71 -5.20 -6.37
CA ALA A 83 7.24 -4.15 -7.24
C ALA A 83 8.38 -4.60 -8.17
N PRO A 84 9.37 -5.41 -7.73
CA PRO A 84 10.51 -5.79 -8.58
C PRO A 84 10.13 -6.57 -9.85
N THR A 85 9.09 -7.40 -9.79
CA THR A 85 8.61 -8.17 -10.95
C THR A 85 7.34 -7.59 -11.57
N ALA A 86 6.86 -6.46 -11.08
CA ALA A 86 5.69 -5.78 -11.59
C ALA A 86 5.90 -5.25 -13.02
N LYS A 87 4.78 -4.85 -13.64
CA LYS A 87 4.78 -4.19 -14.97
C LYS A 87 5.71 -2.97 -14.99
N PRO A 88 6.32 -2.62 -16.13
CA PRO A 88 7.27 -1.51 -16.24
C PRO A 88 6.77 -0.18 -15.65
N ALA A 89 5.49 0.16 -15.85
CA ALA A 89 4.90 1.40 -15.32
C ALA A 89 4.90 1.46 -13.78
N ILE A 90 4.64 0.34 -13.11
CA ILE A 90 4.68 0.24 -11.64
C ILE A 90 6.12 0.45 -11.16
N ARG A 91 7.09 -0.23 -11.79
CA ARG A 91 8.51 -0.06 -11.46
C ARG A 91 8.98 1.38 -11.67
N ALA A 92 8.53 2.03 -12.74
CA ALA A 92 8.83 3.43 -12.99
C ALA A 92 8.25 4.34 -11.90
N ALA A 93 6.98 4.16 -11.53
CA ALA A 93 6.34 4.93 -10.46
C ALA A 93 7.05 4.78 -9.11
N VAL A 94 7.43 3.54 -8.74
CA VAL A 94 8.15 3.26 -7.50
C VAL A 94 9.56 3.86 -7.53
N ARG A 95 10.27 3.82 -8.67
CA ARG A 95 11.59 4.49 -8.83
C ARG A 95 11.50 6.00 -8.73
N LEU A 96 10.49 6.61 -9.36
CA LEU A 96 10.24 8.06 -9.27
C LEU A 96 9.97 8.51 -7.84
N ALA A 97 9.36 7.63 -7.03
CA ALA A 97 9.14 7.86 -5.60
C ALA A 97 10.40 7.64 -4.73
N GLY A 98 11.58 7.40 -5.33
CA GLY A 98 12.86 7.34 -4.63
C GLY A 98 13.39 5.93 -4.36
N TRP A 99 12.71 4.88 -4.80
CA TRP A 99 13.22 3.52 -4.68
C TRP A 99 14.36 3.24 -5.68
N ARG A 100 15.44 2.63 -5.21
CA ARG A 100 16.51 2.07 -6.06
C ARG A 100 16.56 0.55 -5.84
N PRO A 101 16.48 -0.25 -6.93
CA PRO A 101 16.38 -1.71 -6.85
C PRO A 101 17.61 -2.39 -6.25
#